data_AF-A0AAJ5S603-F1
#
_entry.id   AF-A0AAJ5S603-F1
#
_cell.length_a   1.000
_cell.length_b   1.000
_cell.length_c   1.000
_cell.angle_alpha   90.00
_cell.angle_beta   90.00
_cell.angle_gamma   90.00
#
_symmetry.space_group_name_H-M   'P 1'
#
loop_
_entity.id
_entity.type
_entity.pdbx_description
1 polymer ?
#
loop_
_entity_poly.entity_id
_entity_poly.type
_entity_poly.pdbx_seq_one_letter_code
_entity_poly.pdbx_strand_id
1 'polypeptide(L)'
;MATNISRETLTKLCEILVEKRNTSARREGLTRFEREALKEGVARNTDIGDYLITTETRAFSIIEHIFEDLLIPFEIAQQSVGRRPVDLDDEITLTQALNAVDATALLIGLQRVGLQVDPSRLVRELLKTLEGREVLTNNELEIVLYDHYVGRRRTVLNAAQGPIHPLWPETTHQDEAGNRFTMIWDGEAVVWLEVLGPRYRKPEPQEHTVCEYCGHSYYTNNSQEARIHSEVHSRKKQMIDPQPDEQFAERLSALGRAGELVDQGSPLWMHGAVCDRAFEFKREFKYDFVQWDGSSTRRAGEDWQGWLFAADDMGTIAGACGFMRRDGAIEGPEWSLQWIWLAPKYRRAGLLEARWPSFLQAYGDFDIERPLSPAMQAFVRKHGTQSQQAALPAE
;
A
#
# COMPACT_ATOMS: atom_id res chain seq x y z
N MET A 1 -13.82 -6.48 13.71
CA MET A 1 -14.18 -7.74 14.41
C MET A 1 -14.55 -7.36 15.83
N ALA A 2 -15.62 -7.91 16.38
CA ALA A 2 -16.06 -7.62 17.73
C ALA A 2 -15.08 -8.26 18.72
N THR A 3 -14.31 -7.45 19.43
CA THR A 3 -13.42 -7.92 20.49
C THR A 3 -14.23 -8.18 21.75
N ASN A 4 -14.22 -9.44 22.20
CA ASN A 4 -15.01 -9.91 23.33
C ASN A 4 -14.48 -9.33 24.64
N ILE A 5 -15.17 -8.33 25.16
CA ILE A 5 -14.99 -7.82 26.52
C ILE A 5 -16.05 -8.45 27.44
N SER A 6 -15.79 -8.55 28.75
CA SER A 6 -16.79 -9.07 29.69
C SER A 6 -18.00 -8.12 29.80
N ARG A 7 -19.20 -8.67 29.98
CA ARG A 7 -20.43 -7.87 30.18
C ARG A 7 -20.33 -6.99 31.42
N GLU A 8 -19.70 -7.50 32.47
CA GLU A 8 -19.47 -6.77 33.72
C GLU A 8 -18.61 -5.53 33.48
N THR A 9 -17.45 -5.70 32.83
CA THR A 9 -16.55 -4.60 32.51
C THR A 9 -17.20 -3.58 31.57
N LEU A 10 -17.95 -4.05 30.57
CA LEU A 10 -18.63 -3.14 29.65
C LEU A 10 -19.71 -2.31 30.37
N THR A 11 -20.44 -2.91 31.30
CA THR A 11 -21.46 -2.23 32.10
C THR A 11 -20.82 -1.19 33.01
N LYS A 12 -19.77 -1.57 33.76
CA LYS A 12 -18.97 -0.66 34.60
C LYS A 12 -18.34 0.50 33.82
N LEU A 13 -17.86 0.24 32.60
CA LEU A 13 -17.37 1.30 31.72
C LEU A 13 -18.50 2.28 31.37
N CYS A 14 -19.69 1.78 31.04
CA CYS A 14 -20.82 2.64 30.73
C CYS A 14 -21.27 3.49 31.92
N GLU A 15 -21.21 2.96 33.15
CA GLU A 15 -21.45 3.73 34.39
C GLU A 15 -20.50 4.95 34.49
N ILE A 16 -19.21 4.78 34.19
CA ILE A 16 -18.25 5.90 34.12
C ILE A 16 -18.65 6.90 33.03
N LEU A 17 -19.05 6.41 31.85
CA LEU A 17 -19.28 7.25 30.67
C LEU A 17 -20.56 8.08 30.72
N VAL A 18 -21.59 7.63 31.45
CA VAL A 18 -22.84 8.38 31.65
C VAL A 18 -22.73 9.46 32.72
N GLU A 19 -21.73 9.36 33.61
CA GLU A 19 -21.45 10.41 34.58
C GLU A 19 -20.91 11.67 33.90
N LYS A 20 -21.33 12.82 34.45
CA LYS A 20 -21.00 14.13 33.93
C LYS A 20 -19.48 14.32 33.85
N ARG A 21 -18.98 14.71 32.67
CA ARG A 21 -17.55 14.94 32.46
C ARG A 21 -17.10 16.21 33.17
N ASN A 22 -16.07 16.10 34.01
CA ASN A 22 -15.46 17.26 34.65
C ASN A 22 -14.56 18.02 33.66
N THR A 23 -14.58 19.35 33.70
CA THR A 23 -13.62 20.18 32.96
C THR A 23 -12.25 20.10 33.64
N SER A 24 -11.35 19.28 33.07
CA SER A 24 -9.98 19.18 33.57
C SER A 24 -9.12 20.32 33.01
N ALA A 25 -8.33 20.96 33.89
CA ALA A 25 -7.38 21.97 33.50
C ALA A 25 -6.25 21.37 32.64
N ARG A 26 -5.88 22.05 31.56
CA ARG A 26 -4.79 21.61 30.68
C ARG A 26 -3.47 21.68 31.44
N ARG A 27 -2.77 20.55 31.58
CA ARG A 27 -1.46 20.48 32.26
C ARG A 27 -0.34 20.73 31.25
N GLU A 28 0.62 21.59 31.61
CA GLU A 28 1.71 22.00 30.71
C GLU A 28 2.93 21.05 30.71
N GLY A 29 3.07 20.18 31.72
CA GLY A 29 4.24 19.29 31.86
C GLY A 29 3.90 17.82 32.03
N LEU A 30 4.91 16.95 31.89
CA LEU A 30 4.79 15.51 32.16
C LEU A 30 4.40 15.26 33.62
N THR A 31 3.50 14.32 33.85
CA THR A 31 3.19 13.81 35.19
C THR A 31 4.35 12.96 35.73
N ARG A 32 4.27 12.59 37.02
CA ARG A 32 5.23 11.64 37.60
C ARG A 32 5.20 10.30 36.86
N PHE A 33 4.00 9.76 36.68
CA PHE A 33 3.76 8.52 35.92
C PHE A 33 4.38 8.58 34.52
N GLU A 34 4.10 9.64 33.76
CA GLU A 34 4.59 9.77 32.37
C GLU A 34 6.12 9.84 32.33
N ARG A 35 6.77 10.54 33.28
CA ARG A 35 8.23 10.58 33.37
C ARG A 35 8.84 9.24 33.72
N GLU A 36 8.24 8.52 34.66
CA GLU A 36 8.73 7.19 35.09
C GLU A 36 8.57 6.17 33.96
N ALA A 37 7.43 6.15 33.27
CA ALA A 37 7.20 5.27 32.13
C ALA A 37 8.21 5.48 30.98
N LEU A 38 8.52 6.74 30.66
CA LEU A 38 9.54 7.06 29.63
C LEU A 38 10.95 6.70 30.08
N LYS A 39 11.28 6.92 31.37
CA LYS A 39 12.61 6.66 31.91
C LYS A 39 12.89 5.16 32.03
N GLU A 40 11.93 4.38 32.52
CA GLU A 40 12.08 2.94 32.75
C GLU A 40 11.75 2.12 31.51
N GLY A 41 11.08 2.71 30.52
CA GLY A 41 10.61 2.03 29.31
C GLY A 41 9.41 1.11 29.55
N VAL A 42 8.92 1.03 30.78
CA VAL A 42 7.78 0.21 31.23
C VAL A 42 6.92 0.98 32.23
N ALA A 43 5.64 0.62 32.30
CA ALA A 43 4.68 1.13 33.27
C ALA A 43 3.98 -0.06 33.95
N ARG A 44 4.14 -0.18 35.27
CA ARG A 44 3.51 -1.27 36.05
C ARG A 44 2.01 -1.03 36.15
N ASN A 45 1.24 -2.12 36.24
CA ASN A 45 -0.22 -2.03 36.35
C ASN A 45 -0.66 -1.18 37.54
N THR A 46 0.05 -1.26 38.66
CA THR A 46 -0.20 -0.42 39.85
C THR A 46 -0.04 1.06 39.54
N ASP A 47 1.02 1.44 38.83
CA ASP A 47 1.30 2.84 38.48
C ASP A 47 0.28 3.37 37.46
N ILE A 48 -0.19 2.50 36.54
CA ILE A 48 -1.27 2.81 35.59
C ILE A 48 -2.58 3.03 36.34
N GLY A 49 -2.96 2.13 37.25
CA GLY A 49 -4.16 2.25 38.07
C GLY A 49 -4.19 3.55 38.87
N ASP A 50 -3.11 3.85 39.60
CA ASP A 50 -2.93 5.10 40.34
C ASP A 50 -3.09 6.32 39.42
N TYR A 51 -2.47 6.29 38.24
CA TYR A 51 -2.60 7.36 37.27
C TYR A 51 -4.07 7.54 36.83
N LEU A 52 -4.75 6.45 36.48
CA LEU A 52 -6.13 6.47 36.00
C LEU A 52 -7.10 7.03 37.04
N ILE A 53 -6.97 6.68 38.32
CA ILE A 53 -7.81 7.23 39.40
C ILE A 53 -7.64 8.76 39.52
N THR A 54 -6.44 9.28 39.27
CA THR A 54 -6.19 10.74 39.35
C THR A 54 -6.67 11.51 38.11
N THR A 55 -6.93 10.83 36.99
CA THR A 55 -7.34 11.46 35.74
C THR A 55 -8.81 11.25 35.41
N GLU A 56 -9.33 10.05 35.71
CA GLU A 56 -10.72 9.67 35.55
C GLU A 56 -11.37 9.53 36.93
N THR A 57 -12.05 10.61 37.36
CA THR A 57 -12.65 10.69 38.69
C THR A 57 -14.11 10.22 38.72
N ARG A 58 -14.70 9.94 37.55
CA ARG A 58 -16.10 9.49 37.45
C ARG A 58 -16.25 8.06 37.96
N ALA A 59 -17.40 7.76 38.54
CA ALA A 59 -17.78 6.49 39.14
C ALA A 59 -16.73 5.94 40.12
N PHE A 60 -16.09 6.85 40.89
CA PHE A 60 -15.21 6.58 42.04
C PHE A 60 -14.31 5.34 41.88
N SER A 61 -13.21 5.48 41.14
CA SER A 61 -12.14 4.48 41.01
C SER A 61 -12.51 3.17 40.28
N ILE A 62 -13.73 3.02 39.74
CA ILE A 62 -14.10 1.83 38.94
C ILE A 62 -13.08 1.54 37.83
N ILE A 63 -12.49 2.58 37.23
CA ILE A 63 -11.50 2.46 36.15
C ILE A 63 -10.28 1.59 36.55
N GLU A 64 -9.81 1.67 37.80
CA GLU A 64 -8.68 0.88 38.30
C GLU A 64 -8.98 -0.63 38.23
N HIS A 65 -10.24 -1.02 38.42
CA HIS A 65 -10.65 -2.42 38.46
C HIS A 65 -10.97 -3.00 37.08
N ILE A 66 -11.09 -2.17 36.04
CA ILE A 66 -11.54 -2.61 34.72
C ILE A 66 -10.54 -2.34 33.59
N PHE A 67 -9.49 -1.54 33.81
CA PHE A 67 -8.58 -1.18 32.72
C PHE A 67 -7.81 -2.36 32.14
N GLU A 68 -7.53 -3.40 32.95
CA GLU A 68 -6.84 -4.60 32.47
C GLU A 68 -7.68 -5.37 31.45
N ASP A 69 -8.99 -5.48 31.68
CA ASP A 69 -9.93 -6.08 30.73
C ASP A 69 -10.02 -5.29 29.42
N LEU A 70 -9.71 -3.99 29.44
CA LEU A 70 -9.67 -3.13 28.26
C LEU A 70 -8.41 -3.32 27.40
N LEU A 71 -7.40 -4.06 27.89
CA LEU A 71 -6.23 -4.42 27.08
C LEU A 71 -6.60 -5.36 25.94
N ILE A 72 -7.53 -6.29 26.18
CA ILE A 72 -8.00 -7.27 25.19
C ILE A 72 -8.60 -6.58 23.95
N PRO A 73 -9.62 -5.71 24.06
CA PRO A 73 -10.18 -5.04 22.90
C PRO A 73 -9.25 -4.05 22.22
N PHE A 74 -8.15 -3.65 22.88
CA PHE A 74 -7.12 -2.81 22.30
C PHE A 74 -5.91 -3.61 21.76
N GLU A 75 -5.94 -4.94 21.85
CA GLU A 75 -4.88 -5.84 21.38
C GLU A 75 -3.52 -5.55 22.05
N ILE A 76 -3.54 -5.20 23.33
CA ILE A 76 -2.35 -4.87 24.12
C ILE A 76 -1.97 -6.08 24.97
N ALA A 77 -0.73 -6.54 24.83
CA ALA A 77 -0.20 -7.65 25.60
C ALA A 77 0.48 -7.15 26.89
N GLN A 78 0.20 -7.79 28.02
CA GLN A 78 0.94 -7.59 29.25
C GLN A 78 2.25 -8.39 29.24
N GLN A 79 3.23 -7.88 30.00
CA GLN A 79 4.49 -8.58 30.24
C GLN A 79 4.85 -8.54 31.73
N SER A 80 5.59 -9.55 32.17
CA SER A 80 6.13 -9.62 33.53
C SER A 80 7.48 -8.93 33.60
N VAL A 81 7.61 -7.93 34.48
CA VAL A 81 8.82 -7.15 34.70
C VAL A 81 9.30 -7.30 36.14
N GLY A 82 10.61 -7.36 36.34
CA GLY A 82 11.26 -7.39 37.64
C GLY A 82 12.27 -6.27 37.78
N ARG A 83 12.62 -5.93 39.01
CA ARG A 83 13.77 -5.05 39.25
C ARG A 83 15.05 -5.77 38.85
N ARG A 84 16.00 -5.00 38.33
CA ARG A 84 17.36 -5.52 38.13
C ARG A 84 17.92 -5.94 39.50
N PRO A 85 18.34 -7.21 39.67
CA PRO A 85 18.93 -7.66 40.93
C PRO A 85 20.23 -6.90 41.21
N VAL A 86 20.51 -6.68 42.50
CA VAL A 86 21.76 -6.05 42.94
C VAL A 86 22.85 -7.13 43.03
N ASP A 87 22.48 -8.28 43.57
CA ASP A 87 23.30 -9.49 43.66
C ASP A 87 22.67 -10.66 42.89
N LEU A 88 23.49 -11.58 42.36
CA LEU A 88 22.99 -12.70 41.52
C LEU A 88 22.13 -13.71 42.31
N ASP A 89 22.25 -13.72 43.63
CA ASP A 89 21.49 -14.58 44.53
C ASP A 89 20.18 -13.93 45.01
N ASP A 90 19.88 -12.70 44.57
CA ASP A 90 18.64 -12.00 44.93
C ASP A 90 17.41 -12.74 44.36
N GLU A 91 16.40 -12.93 45.21
CA GLU A 91 15.10 -13.42 44.75
C GLU A 91 14.42 -12.38 43.85
N ILE A 92 14.06 -12.78 42.64
CA ILE A 92 13.41 -11.90 41.67
C ILE A 92 11.90 -11.94 41.85
N THR A 93 11.32 -10.80 42.22
CA THR A 93 9.86 -10.61 42.19
C THR A 93 9.45 -9.99 40.86
N LEU A 94 8.56 -10.67 40.14
CA LEU A 94 7.97 -10.18 38.90
C LEU A 94 6.60 -9.55 39.15
N THR A 95 6.30 -8.51 38.38
CA THR A 95 5.02 -7.77 38.40
C THR A 95 4.52 -7.57 36.98
N GLN A 96 3.20 -7.46 36.79
CA GLN A 96 2.66 -7.16 35.45
C GLN A 96 2.84 -5.69 35.09
N ALA A 97 3.23 -5.46 33.84
CA ALA A 97 3.48 -4.14 33.28
C ALA A 97 3.23 -4.12 31.77
N LEU A 98 3.16 -2.90 31.24
CA LEU A 98 3.18 -2.61 29.81
C LEU A 98 4.51 -1.93 29.47
N ASN A 99 5.05 -2.12 28.25
CA ASN A 99 6.11 -1.22 27.81
C ASN A 99 5.54 0.20 27.58
N ALA A 100 6.40 1.20 27.46
CA ALA A 100 5.96 2.60 27.33
C ALA A 100 5.07 2.85 26.09
N VAL A 101 5.30 2.12 24.99
CA VAL A 101 4.50 2.20 23.77
C VAL A 101 3.09 1.66 24.02
N ASP A 102 3.00 0.47 24.62
CA ASP A 102 1.75 -0.21 24.94
C ASP A 102 0.94 0.54 26.00
N ALA A 103 1.60 1.08 27.02
CA ALA A 103 0.96 1.96 28.01
C ALA A 103 0.38 3.21 27.35
N THR A 104 1.10 3.80 26.40
CA THR A 104 0.61 4.97 25.65
C THR A 104 -0.55 4.60 24.73
N ALA A 105 -0.47 3.46 24.03
CA ALA A 105 -1.55 2.92 23.21
C ALA A 105 -2.81 2.63 24.04
N LEU A 106 -2.66 2.10 25.26
CA LEU A 106 -3.77 1.96 26.22
C LEU A 106 -4.40 3.33 26.48
N LEU A 107 -3.63 4.35 26.85
CA LEU A 107 -4.17 5.69 27.12
C LEU A 107 -4.87 6.31 25.90
N ILE A 108 -4.37 6.07 24.68
CA ILE A 108 -5.05 6.45 23.44
C ILE A 108 -6.38 5.71 23.31
N GLY A 109 -6.40 4.39 23.55
CA GLY A 109 -7.60 3.57 23.54
C GLY A 109 -8.64 4.03 24.56
N LEU A 110 -8.22 4.32 25.79
CA LEU A 110 -9.06 4.83 26.87
C LEU A 110 -9.65 6.20 26.53
N GLN A 111 -8.83 7.12 26.00
CA GLN A 111 -9.34 8.42 25.52
C GLN A 111 -10.38 8.23 24.41
N ARG A 112 -10.10 7.29 23.49
CA ARG A 112 -10.94 6.99 22.33
C ARG A 112 -12.30 6.40 22.71
N VAL A 113 -12.41 5.68 23.84
CA VAL A 113 -13.69 5.22 24.39
C VAL A 113 -14.37 6.25 25.29
N GLY A 114 -13.81 7.46 25.43
CA GLY A 114 -14.44 8.58 26.14
C GLY A 114 -13.97 8.77 27.58
N LEU A 115 -12.93 8.07 28.04
CA LEU A 115 -12.37 8.29 29.38
C LEU A 115 -11.57 9.60 29.45
N GLN A 116 -11.41 10.12 30.66
CA GLN A 116 -10.72 11.38 30.94
C GLN A 116 -9.21 11.18 31.08
N VAL A 117 -8.55 10.80 29.98
CA VAL A 117 -7.08 10.69 29.92
C VAL A 117 -6.51 11.57 28.82
N ASP A 118 -5.25 11.98 29.00
CA ASP A 118 -4.52 12.79 28.03
C ASP A 118 -3.18 12.13 27.66
N PRO A 119 -3.14 11.34 26.57
CA PRO A 119 -1.92 10.68 26.09
C PRO A 119 -0.98 11.62 25.32
N SER A 120 -1.38 12.86 25.01
CA SER A 120 -0.68 13.72 24.04
C SER A 120 0.77 14.03 24.43
N ARG A 121 1.10 14.02 25.71
CA ARG A 121 2.46 14.24 26.21
C ARG A 121 3.36 13.04 25.93
N LEU A 122 2.91 11.83 26.27
CA LEU A 122 3.64 10.60 25.98
C LEU A 122 3.78 10.36 24.48
N VAL A 123 2.72 10.60 23.71
CA VAL A 123 2.76 10.52 22.24
C VAL A 123 3.87 11.40 21.68
N ARG A 124 3.96 12.67 22.07
CA ARG A 124 5.00 13.60 21.58
C ARG A 124 6.43 13.15 21.89
N GLU A 125 6.65 12.53 23.04
CA GLU A 125 7.99 12.03 23.40
C GLU A 125 8.31 10.73 22.65
N LEU A 126 7.37 9.79 22.55
CA LEU A 126 7.58 8.52 21.86
C LEU A 126 7.69 8.68 20.34
N LEU A 127 7.00 9.65 19.73
CA LEU A 127 7.14 9.96 18.29
C LEU A 127 8.60 10.19 17.89
N LYS A 128 9.40 10.86 18.74
CA LYS A 128 10.83 11.10 18.50
C LYS A 128 11.63 9.80 18.40
N THR A 129 11.19 8.76 19.12
CA THR A 129 11.85 7.44 19.11
C THR A 129 11.45 6.58 17.92
N LEU A 130 10.37 6.96 17.22
CA LEU A 130 9.85 6.25 16.05
C LEU A 130 10.29 6.87 14.71
N GLU A 131 11.00 8.00 14.74
CA GLU A 131 11.43 8.72 13.55
C GLU A 131 12.36 7.87 12.67
N GLY A 132 12.11 7.85 11.37
CA GLY A 132 12.91 7.10 10.38
C GLY A 132 12.62 5.60 10.30
N ARG A 133 11.70 5.05 11.11
CA ARG A 133 11.32 3.64 11.03
C ARG A 133 10.27 3.42 9.94
N GLU A 134 10.54 2.49 9.01
CA GLU A 134 9.62 2.15 7.92
C GLU A 134 8.55 1.12 8.32
N VAL A 135 8.87 0.25 9.29
CA VAL A 135 7.98 -0.80 9.77
C VAL A 135 7.65 -0.56 11.25
N LEU A 136 6.36 -0.51 11.53
CA LEU A 136 5.79 -0.18 12.84
C LEU A 136 4.82 -1.27 13.30
N THR A 137 4.79 -1.54 14.60
CA THR A 137 3.75 -2.37 15.21
C THR A 137 2.40 -1.64 15.23
N ASN A 138 1.31 -2.36 15.51
CA ASN A 138 -0.03 -1.76 15.59
C ASN A 138 -0.10 -0.63 16.65
N ASN A 139 0.53 -0.83 17.80
CA ASN A 139 0.54 0.15 18.90
C ASN A 139 1.43 1.36 18.57
N GLU A 140 2.53 1.16 17.82
CA GLU A 140 3.35 2.26 17.29
C GLU A 140 2.57 3.07 16.25
N LEU A 141 1.77 2.41 15.39
CA LEU A 141 0.90 3.09 14.43
C LEU A 141 -0.19 3.94 15.12
N GLU A 142 -0.76 3.48 16.23
CA GLU A 142 -1.70 4.27 17.03
C GLU A 142 -1.06 5.57 17.55
N ILE A 143 0.22 5.53 17.95
CA ILE A 143 0.99 6.71 18.37
C ILE A 143 1.26 7.63 17.18
N VAL A 144 1.76 7.09 16.06
CA VAL A 144 2.09 7.87 14.85
C VAL A 144 0.88 8.60 14.29
N LEU A 145 -0.28 7.95 14.33
CA LEU A 145 -1.51 8.48 13.73
C LEU A 145 -2.40 9.22 14.73
N TYR A 146 -1.95 9.40 15.98
CA TYR A 146 -2.75 9.97 17.07
C TYR A 146 -3.36 11.34 16.72
N ASP A 147 -2.53 12.33 16.34
CA ASP A 147 -3.01 13.68 16.04
C ASP A 147 -3.94 13.74 14.82
N HIS A 148 -3.78 12.79 13.88
CA HIS A 148 -4.65 12.69 12.72
C HIS A 148 -6.06 12.21 13.11
N TYR A 149 -6.15 11.24 14.03
CA TYR A 149 -7.39 10.55 14.36
C TYR A 149 -8.04 10.97 15.67
N VAL A 150 -7.39 11.78 16.50
CA VAL A 150 -7.94 12.23 17.79
C VAL A 150 -9.33 12.84 17.63
N GLY A 151 -10.32 12.21 18.27
CA GLY A 151 -11.74 12.58 18.20
C GLY A 151 -12.42 12.32 16.85
N ARG A 152 -11.77 11.68 15.87
CA ARG A 152 -12.33 11.40 14.53
C ARG A 152 -12.68 9.93 14.29
N ARG A 153 -12.56 9.07 15.29
CA ARG A 153 -12.78 7.63 15.18
C ARG A 153 -14.13 7.20 15.75
N ARG A 154 -14.58 6.05 15.24
CA ARG A 154 -15.66 5.23 15.79
C ARG A 154 -15.04 4.01 16.44
N THR A 155 -15.46 3.70 17.66
CA THR A 155 -14.99 2.54 18.42
C THR A 155 -16.19 1.74 18.85
N VAL A 156 -16.07 0.41 18.78
CA VAL A 156 -17.15 -0.51 19.18
C VAL A 156 -16.57 -1.53 20.13
N LEU A 157 -17.17 -1.67 21.30
CA LEU A 157 -16.90 -2.73 22.26
C LEU A 157 -18.11 -3.66 22.32
N ASN A 158 -17.89 -4.96 22.32
CA ASN A 158 -18.96 -5.96 22.24
C ASN A 158 -18.74 -7.08 23.26
N ALA A 159 -19.77 -7.36 24.05
CA ALA A 159 -19.82 -8.44 25.03
C ALA A 159 -20.94 -9.46 24.72
N ALA A 160 -21.59 -9.35 23.55
CA ALA A 160 -22.61 -10.29 23.10
C ALA A 160 -21.97 -11.59 22.60
N GLN A 161 -22.49 -12.73 23.04
CA GLN A 161 -22.06 -14.08 22.59
C GLN A 161 -22.69 -14.49 21.24
N GLY A 162 -23.38 -13.57 20.56
CA GLY A 162 -24.15 -13.83 19.35
C GLY A 162 -24.61 -12.53 18.68
N PRO A 163 -25.46 -12.62 17.64
CA PRO A 163 -26.00 -11.45 16.98
C PRO A 163 -26.83 -10.62 17.97
N ILE A 164 -26.71 -9.30 17.86
CA ILE A 164 -27.50 -8.36 18.67
C ILE A 164 -28.97 -8.49 18.29
N HIS A 165 -29.82 -8.70 19.28
CA HIS A 165 -31.25 -8.86 19.03
C HIS A 165 -31.89 -7.51 18.69
N PRO A 166 -32.67 -7.37 17.59
CA PRO A 166 -33.23 -6.09 17.16
C PRO A 166 -34.18 -5.41 18.16
N LEU A 167 -34.73 -6.17 19.12
CA LEU A 167 -35.63 -5.66 20.16
C LEU A 167 -34.92 -5.30 21.47
N TRP A 168 -33.60 -5.48 21.56
CA TRP A 168 -32.88 -5.07 22.76
C TRP A 168 -32.90 -3.55 22.92
N PRO A 169 -33.14 -3.03 24.14
CA PRO A 169 -33.18 -1.59 24.37
C PRO A 169 -31.89 -0.91 23.93
N GLU A 170 -32.04 0.26 23.30
CA GLU A 170 -30.93 1.13 22.91
C GLU A 170 -31.04 2.45 23.68
N THR A 171 -29.92 2.92 24.22
CA THR A 171 -29.82 4.24 24.84
C THR A 171 -28.66 5.01 24.24
N THR A 172 -28.86 6.31 24.00
CA THR A 172 -27.82 7.21 23.49
C THR A 172 -27.52 8.32 24.49
N HIS A 173 -26.25 8.65 24.66
CA HIS A 173 -25.74 9.71 25.52
C HIS A 173 -24.70 10.55 24.76
N GLN A 174 -24.56 11.84 25.10
CA GLN A 174 -23.50 12.69 24.58
C GLN A 174 -22.84 13.42 25.76
N ASP A 175 -21.50 13.34 25.87
CA ASP A 175 -20.76 14.02 26.93
C ASP A 175 -20.40 15.48 26.57
N GLU A 176 -19.86 16.20 27.55
CA GLU A 176 -19.41 17.58 27.41
C GLU A 176 -18.23 17.75 26.44
N ALA A 177 -17.49 16.69 26.13
CA ALA A 177 -16.42 16.70 25.14
C ALA A 177 -16.96 16.48 23.71
N GLY A 178 -18.25 16.18 23.56
CA GLY A 178 -18.93 15.94 22.29
C GLY A 178 -18.81 14.49 21.79
N ASN A 179 -18.33 13.56 22.62
CA ASN A 179 -18.40 12.14 22.32
C ASN A 179 -19.85 11.69 22.38
N ARG A 180 -20.27 10.86 21.42
CA ARG A 180 -21.60 10.24 21.40
C ARG A 180 -21.47 8.76 21.69
N PHE A 181 -22.28 8.27 22.61
CA PHE A 181 -22.27 6.89 23.08
C PHE A 181 -23.62 6.26 22.75
N THR A 182 -23.60 5.10 22.11
CA THR A 182 -24.79 4.29 21.88
C THR A 182 -24.58 2.94 22.57
N MET A 183 -25.51 2.59 23.45
CA MET A 183 -25.44 1.40 24.30
C MET A 183 -26.64 0.50 24.01
N ILE A 184 -26.40 -0.81 23.90
CA ILE A 184 -27.47 -1.82 23.77
C ILE A 184 -27.45 -2.74 24.99
N TRP A 185 -28.64 -3.00 25.53
CA TRP A 185 -28.84 -3.66 26.81
C TRP A 185 -29.45 -5.06 26.66
N ASP A 186 -28.94 -6.01 27.42
CA ASP A 186 -29.52 -7.35 27.61
C ASP A 186 -29.88 -7.49 29.10
N GLY A 187 -31.14 -7.18 29.44
CA GLY A 187 -31.55 -6.99 30.83
C GLY A 187 -30.90 -5.75 31.44
N GLU A 188 -30.16 -5.93 32.53
CA GLU A 188 -29.42 -4.86 33.23
C GLU A 188 -27.98 -4.70 32.74
N ALA A 189 -27.49 -5.60 31.88
CA ALA A 189 -26.11 -5.59 31.40
C ALA A 189 -25.99 -4.91 30.03
N VAL A 190 -24.94 -4.10 29.87
CA VAL A 190 -24.56 -3.58 28.55
C VAL A 190 -23.84 -4.66 27.77
N VAL A 191 -24.31 -4.95 26.57
CA VAL A 191 -23.71 -5.97 25.67
C VAL A 191 -23.03 -5.35 24.46
N TRP A 192 -23.29 -4.09 24.17
CA TRP A 192 -22.67 -3.38 23.06
C TRP A 192 -22.56 -1.90 23.37
N LEU A 193 -21.40 -1.33 23.07
CA LEU A 193 -21.12 0.09 23.20
C LEU A 193 -20.46 0.59 21.91
N GLU A 194 -21.04 1.59 21.28
CA GLU A 194 -20.40 2.40 20.25
C GLU A 194 -20.08 3.79 20.78
N VAL A 195 -18.85 4.21 20.50
CA VAL A 195 -18.35 5.54 20.83
C VAL A 195 -17.96 6.25 19.53
N LEU A 196 -18.61 7.37 19.25
CA LEU A 196 -18.27 8.27 18.16
C LEU A 196 -17.56 9.51 18.73
N GLY A 197 -16.32 9.74 18.30
CA GLY A 197 -15.60 10.95 18.69
C GLY A 197 -16.29 12.24 18.19
N PRO A 198 -15.98 13.40 18.80
CA PRO A 198 -16.65 14.68 18.52
C PRO A 198 -16.51 15.18 17.09
N ARG A 199 -15.50 14.70 16.37
CA ARG A 199 -15.18 15.06 14.98
C ARG A 199 -15.35 13.86 14.04
N TYR A 200 -15.98 12.78 14.49
CA TYR A 200 -16.22 11.61 13.66
C TYR A 200 -17.11 11.96 12.46
N ARG A 201 -16.67 11.54 11.28
CA ARG A 201 -17.46 11.55 10.04
C ARG A 201 -17.48 10.14 9.48
N LYS A 202 -18.66 9.65 9.11
CA LYS A 202 -18.79 8.35 8.47
C LYS A 202 -17.99 8.38 7.15
N PRO A 203 -17.01 7.47 6.96
CA PRO A 203 -16.30 7.37 5.70
C PRO A 203 -17.29 7.10 4.56
N GLU A 204 -16.99 7.62 3.38
CA GLU A 204 -17.73 7.22 2.18
C GLU A 204 -17.53 5.73 1.92
N PRO A 205 -18.56 5.03 1.42
CA PRO A 205 -18.44 3.62 1.09
C PRO A 205 -17.32 3.41 0.07
N GLN A 206 -16.58 2.31 0.25
CA GLN A 206 -15.59 1.86 -0.70
C GLN A 206 -16.26 0.86 -1.64
N GLU A 207 -16.13 1.07 -2.94
CA GLU A 207 -16.67 0.21 -3.98
C GLU A 207 -15.51 -0.32 -4.85
N HIS A 208 -15.57 -1.59 -5.20
CA HIS A 208 -14.60 -2.17 -6.11
C HIS A 208 -14.88 -1.70 -7.54
N THR A 209 -13.88 -1.10 -8.19
CA THR A 209 -13.99 -0.59 -9.56
C THR A 209 -12.77 -0.97 -10.40
N VAL A 210 -12.90 -0.93 -11.72
CA VAL A 210 -11.81 -1.15 -12.67
C VAL A 210 -11.67 0.09 -13.54
N CYS A 211 -10.47 0.65 -13.61
CA CYS A 211 -10.23 1.81 -14.46
C CYS A 211 -10.37 1.44 -15.94
N GLU A 212 -11.25 2.11 -16.67
CA GLU A 212 -11.48 1.87 -18.11
C GLU A 212 -10.23 2.15 -18.96
N TYR A 213 -9.36 3.06 -18.51
CA TYR A 213 -8.14 3.44 -19.23
C TYR A 213 -6.98 2.46 -19.00
N CYS A 214 -6.67 2.18 -17.72
CA CYS A 214 -5.49 1.38 -17.38
C CYS A 214 -5.78 -0.09 -17.07
N GLY A 215 -7.05 -0.47 -16.86
CA GLY A 215 -7.48 -1.82 -16.52
C GLY A 215 -7.16 -2.26 -15.09
N HIS A 216 -6.64 -1.37 -14.24
CA HIS A 216 -6.34 -1.67 -12.84
C HIS A 216 -7.60 -1.69 -11.99
N SER A 217 -7.77 -2.76 -11.21
CA SER A 217 -8.83 -2.90 -10.20
C SER A 217 -8.41 -2.25 -8.88
N TYR A 218 -9.27 -1.41 -8.31
CA TYR A 218 -8.99 -0.72 -7.05
C TYR A 218 -10.30 -0.42 -6.29
N TYR A 219 -10.19 -0.07 -5.01
CA TYR A 219 -11.35 0.39 -4.22
C TYR A 219 -11.46 1.92 -4.22
N THR A 220 -12.66 2.44 -4.50
CA THR A 220 -12.96 3.87 -4.40
C THR A 220 -12.80 4.36 -2.95
N ASN A 221 -12.55 5.65 -2.77
CA ASN A 221 -12.46 6.30 -1.45
C ASN A 221 -11.39 5.70 -0.51
N ASN A 222 -10.37 5.05 -1.08
CA ASN A 222 -9.18 4.60 -0.38
C ASN A 222 -7.95 5.36 -0.93
N SER A 223 -7.30 6.15 -0.08
CA SER A 223 -6.18 7.00 -0.49
C SER A 223 -4.94 6.21 -0.93
N GLN A 224 -4.70 5.02 -0.37
CA GLN A 224 -3.59 4.15 -0.77
C GLN A 224 -3.85 3.56 -2.16
N GLU A 225 -5.03 3.00 -2.36
CA GLU A 225 -5.50 2.47 -3.65
C GLU A 225 -5.50 3.55 -4.74
N ALA A 226 -5.91 4.78 -4.41
CA ALA A 226 -5.89 5.90 -5.34
C ALA A 226 -4.46 6.27 -5.80
N ARG A 227 -3.46 6.17 -4.91
CA ARG A 227 -2.05 6.39 -5.24
C ARG A 227 -1.52 5.30 -6.17
N ILE A 228 -1.73 4.03 -5.81
CA ILE A 228 -1.32 2.88 -6.63
C ILE A 228 -1.98 2.97 -8.02
N HIS A 229 -3.29 3.25 -8.06
CA HIS A 229 -3.99 3.47 -9.32
C HIS A 229 -3.36 4.61 -10.13
N SER A 230 -3.04 5.75 -9.52
CA SER A 230 -2.42 6.89 -10.20
C SER A 230 -1.06 6.52 -10.82
N GLU A 231 -0.23 5.76 -10.13
CA GLU A 231 1.06 5.27 -10.62
C GLU A 231 0.89 4.33 -11.82
N VAL A 232 0.01 3.33 -11.71
CA VAL A 232 -0.29 2.39 -12.80
C VAL A 232 -0.87 3.13 -14.01
N HIS A 233 -1.77 4.09 -13.76
CA HIS A 233 -2.40 4.89 -14.80
C HIS A 233 -1.38 5.76 -15.54
N SER A 234 -0.49 6.43 -14.81
CA SER A 234 0.58 7.25 -15.39
C SER A 234 1.50 6.40 -16.29
N ARG A 235 1.91 5.23 -15.81
CA ARG A 235 2.75 4.29 -16.60
C ARG A 235 2.04 3.82 -17.87
N LYS A 236 0.75 3.43 -17.77
CA LYS A 236 -0.04 3.01 -18.93
C LYS A 236 -0.18 4.15 -19.95
N LYS A 237 -0.39 5.38 -19.46
CA LYS A 237 -0.51 6.58 -20.31
C LYS A 237 0.75 6.83 -21.12
N GLN A 238 1.93 6.74 -20.50
CA GLN A 238 3.22 6.88 -21.20
C GLN A 238 3.43 5.85 -22.30
N MET A 239 2.81 4.66 -22.21
CA MET A 239 2.93 3.63 -23.24
C MET A 239 1.90 3.79 -24.36
N ILE A 240 0.65 4.12 -24.03
CA ILE A 240 -0.43 4.27 -25.03
C ILE A 240 -0.31 5.58 -25.82
N ASP A 241 0.06 6.67 -25.13
CA ASP A 241 0.27 8.00 -25.70
C ASP A 241 1.66 8.54 -25.32
N PRO A 242 2.72 7.93 -25.90
CA PRO A 242 4.09 8.30 -25.56
C PRO A 242 4.37 9.76 -25.88
N GLN A 243 5.09 10.41 -24.98
CA GLN A 243 5.57 11.77 -25.14
C GLN A 243 7.03 11.74 -25.65
N PRO A 244 7.52 12.86 -26.21
CA PRO A 244 8.93 13.02 -26.57
C PRO A 244 9.88 12.65 -25.42
N ASP A 245 10.93 11.88 -25.74
CA ASP A 245 12.02 11.54 -24.81
C ASP A 245 13.29 12.27 -25.24
N GLU A 246 13.81 13.13 -24.37
CA GLU A 246 14.97 13.98 -24.67
C GLU A 246 16.23 13.16 -24.98
N GLN A 247 16.46 12.05 -24.26
CA GLN A 247 17.64 11.20 -24.48
C GLN A 247 17.55 10.51 -25.83
N PHE A 248 16.35 10.11 -26.24
CA PHE A 248 16.16 9.52 -27.56
C PHE A 248 16.27 10.58 -28.67
N ALA A 249 15.73 11.78 -28.47
CA ALA A 249 15.84 12.89 -29.41
C ALA A 249 17.31 13.26 -29.69
N GLU A 250 18.12 13.41 -28.65
CA GLU A 250 19.57 13.68 -28.76
C GLU A 250 20.28 12.58 -29.53
N ARG A 251 19.96 11.31 -29.22
CA ARG A 251 20.57 10.16 -29.91
C ARG A 251 20.18 10.11 -31.39
N LEU A 252 18.92 10.37 -31.73
CA LEU A 252 18.46 10.44 -33.12
C LEU A 252 19.11 11.61 -33.86
N SER A 253 19.34 12.75 -33.20
CA SER A 253 20.05 13.88 -33.79
C SER A 253 21.51 13.52 -34.13
N ALA A 254 22.18 12.79 -33.23
CA ALA A 254 23.58 12.41 -33.40
C ALA A 254 23.80 11.27 -34.43
N LEU A 255 22.91 10.28 -34.45
CA LEU A 255 23.10 9.03 -35.21
C LEU A 255 22.08 8.83 -36.34
N GLY A 256 21.14 9.76 -36.52
CA GLY A 256 19.99 9.57 -37.39
C GLY A 256 19.20 8.32 -37.00
N ARG A 257 18.71 7.59 -38.00
CA ARG A 257 17.94 6.35 -37.78
C ARG A 257 18.76 5.19 -37.21
N ALA A 258 20.10 5.22 -37.31
CA ALA A 258 20.92 4.24 -36.61
C ALA A 258 20.80 4.37 -35.07
N GLY A 259 20.34 5.52 -34.58
CA GLY A 259 20.03 5.73 -33.17
C GLY A 259 18.87 4.88 -32.64
N GLU A 260 18.04 4.29 -33.53
CA GLU A 260 16.91 3.42 -33.18
C GLU A 260 17.38 2.00 -32.73
N LEU A 261 18.59 1.57 -33.11
CA LEU A 261 19.12 0.24 -32.79
C LEU A 261 19.55 0.11 -31.31
N VAL A 262 19.17 -1.02 -30.70
CA VAL A 262 19.51 -1.43 -29.33
C VAL A 262 20.31 -2.72 -29.38
N ASP A 263 21.62 -2.62 -29.20
CA ASP A 263 22.55 -3.75 -29.16
C ASP A 263 23.34 -3.77 -27.84
N GLN A 264 24.41 -4.58 -27.77
CA GLN A 264 25.31 -4.67 -26.61
C GLN A 264 25.99 -3.35 -26.25
N GLY A 265 26.20 -2.45 -27.23
CA GLY A 265 26.81 -1.14 -27.05
C GLY A 265 25.82 -0.08 -26.59
N SER A 266 24.52 -0.32 -26.74
CA SER A 266 23.49 0.67 -26.40
C SER A 266 23.36 0.92 -24.88
N PRO A 267 23.04 2.16 -24.48
CA PRO A 267 22.80 2.52 -23.08
C PRO A 267 21.70 1.68 -22.42
N LEU A 268 21.81 1.45 -21.10
CA LEU A 268 20.83 0.67 -20.33
C LEU A 268 19.40 1.23 -20.40
N TRP A 269 19.23 2.55 -20.51
CA TRP A 269 17.90 3.15 -20.64
C TRP A 269 17.17 2.67 -21.90
N MET A 270 17.88 2.42 -23.01
CA MET A 270 17.28 1.90 -24.24
C MET A 270 16.81 0.45 -24.06
N HIS A 271 17.61 -0.38 -23.38
CA HIS A 271 17.22 -1.74 -23.01
C HIS A 271 15.97 -1.75 -22.13
N GLY A 272 15.89 -0.80 -21.18
CA GLY A 272 14.69 -0.55 -20.38
C GLY A 272 13.48 -0.14 -21.24
N ALA A 273 13.67 0.79 -22.17
CA ALA A 273 12.60 1.25 -23.06
C ALA A 273 12.05 0.13 -23.95
N VAL A 274 12.92 -0.74 -24.50
CA VAL A 274 12.49 -1.95 -25.24
C VAL A 274 11.72 -2.90 -24.32
N CYS A 275 12.23 -3.14 -23.10
CA CYS A 275 11.61 -4.00 -22.11
C CYS A 275 10.18 -3.54 -21.75
N ASP A 276 9.97 -2.25 -21.53
CA ASP A 276 8.64 -1.69 -21.24
C ASP A 276 7.63 -1.96 -22.37
N ARG A 277 8.05 -1.87 -23.64
CA ARG A 277 7.19 -2.21 -24.79
C ARG A 277 6.99 -3.72 -24.93
N ALA A 278 7.99 -4.53 -24.61
CA ALA A 278 7.86 -5.99 -24.55
C ALA A 278 6.81 -6.41 -23.49
N PHE A 279 6.74 -5.70 -22.35
CA PHE A 279 5.66 -5.92 -21.37
C PHE A 279 4.28 -5.58 -21.92
N GLU A 280 4.13 -4.49 -22.68
CA GLU A 280 2.83 -4.19 -23.31
C GLU A 280 2.47 -5.20 -24.40
N PHE A 281 3.44 -5.67 -25.20
CA PHE A 281 3.25 -6.79 -26.12
C PHE A 281 2.76 -8.04 -25.39
N LYS A 282 3.45 -8.45 -24.32
CA LYS A 282 3.06 -9.58 -23.48
C LYS A 282 1.63 -9.43 -22.95
N ARG A 283 1.27 -8.25 -22.44
CA ARG A 283 -0.06 -7.97 -21.88
C ARG A 283 -1.16 -8.01 -22.94
N GLU A 284 -0.92 -7.41 -24.10
CA GLU A 284 -1.90 -7.33 -25.19
C GLU A 284 -2.16 -8.70 -25.83
N PHE A 285 -1.11 -9.48 -26.05
CA PHE A 285 -1.19 -10.81 -26.67
C PHE A 285 -1.29 -11.96 -25.67
N LYS A 286 -1.32 -11.66 -24.36
CA LYS A 286 -1.49 -12.60 -23.25
C LYS A 286 -0.42 -13.71 -23.20
N TYR A 287 0.83 -13.36 -23.47
CA TYR A 287 1.93 -14.28 -23.29
C TYR A 287 2.29 -14.42 -21.80
N ASP A 288 2.79 -15.60 -21.42
CA ASP A 288 3.17 -15.89 -20.04
C ASP A 288 4.57 -15.36 -19.67
N PHE A 289 5.42 -15.12 -20.65
CA PHE A 289 6.79 -14.59 -20.50
C PHE A 289 7.01 -13.31 -21.32
N VAL A 290 8.05 -12.55 -20.99
CA VAL A 290 8.46 -11.34 -21.72
C VAL A 290 9.43 -11.74 -22.84
N GLN A 291 9.20 -11.28 -24.06
CA GLN A 291 9.98 -11.63 -25.25
C GLN A 291 11.28 -10.81 -25.40
N TRP A 292 11.86 -10.34 -24.30
CA TRP A 292 13.06 -9.52 -24.30
C TRP A 292 13.95 -9.85 -23.11
N ASP A 293 15.25 -9.97 -23.37
CA ASP A 293 16.25 -10.43 -22.40
C ASP A 293 17.02 -9.29 -21.69
N GLY A 294 16.68 -8.04 -22.01
CA GLY A 294 17.25 -6.83 -21.40
C GLY A 294 16.30 -6.10 -20.45
N SER A 295 16.82 -5.13 -19.71
CA SER A 295 16.08 -4.24 -18.80
C SER A 295 16.84 -2.91 -18.59
N SER A 296 16.31 -2.02 -17.75
CA SER A 296 17.00 -0.78 -17.34
C SER A 296 18.24 -1.02 -16.47
N THR A 297 18.46 -2.25 -16.00
CA THR A 297 19.59 -2.63 -15.13
C THR A 297 20.51 -3.69 -15.74
N ARG A 298 20.09 -4.30 -16.86
CA ARG A 298 20.80 -5.40 -17.52
C ARG A 298 20.68 -5.25 -19.04
N ARG A 299 21.79 -5.39 -19.77
CA ARG A 299 21.76 -5.48 -21.23
C ARG A 299 21.20 -6.84 -21.66
N ALA A 300 20.47 -6.88 -22.78
CA ALA A 300 20.09 -8.16 -23.40
C ALA A 300 21.33 -9.00 -23.73
N GLY A 301 21.20 -10.31 -23.95
CA GLY A 301 22.29 -11.18 -24.41
C GLY A 301 22.83 -10.83 -25.82
N GLU A 302 23.98 -11.38 -26.20
CA GLU A 302 24.64 -11.08 -27.49
C GLU A 302 23.82 -11.51 -28.71
N ASP A 303 22.96 -12.51 -28.53
CA ASP A 303 22.06 -13.03 -29.56
C ASP A 303 20.80 -12.17 -29.74
N TRP A 304 20.64 -11.10 -28.96
CA TRP A 304 19.47 -10.23 -29.02
C TRP A 304 19.81 -8.84 -29.54
N GLN A 305 18.96 -8.35 -30.44
CA GLN A 305 18.96 -6.95 -30.88
C GLN A 305 17.55 -6.39 -30.84
N GLY A 306 17.40 -5.19 -30.30
CA GLY A 306 16.13 -4.47 -30.23
C GLY A 306 16.13 -3.27 -31.16
N TRP A 307 14.95 -2.78 -31.51
CA TRP A 307 14.78 -1.49 -32.16
C TRP A 307 13.70 -0.67 -31.44
N LEU A 308 13.96 0.62 -31.26
CA LEU A 308 12.98 1.60 -30.81
C LEU A 308 12.45 2.38 -32.01
N PHE A 309 11.14 2.35 -32.25
CA PHE A 309 10.53 3.11 -33.33
C PHE A 309 10.32 4.56 -32.91
N ALA A 310 11.04 5.48 -33.53
CA ALA A 310 10.78 6.90 -33.36
C ALA A 310 9.57 7.34 -34.20
N ALA A 311 8.61 8.02 -33.57
CA ALA A 311 7.46 8.60 -34.25
C ALA A 311 7.85 9.84 -35.07
N ASP A 312 8.81 10.58 -34.55
CA ASP A 312 9.27 11.88 -35.02
C ASP A 312 10.75 12.07 -34.63
N ASP A 313 11.33 13.18 -35.07
CA ASP A 313 12.71 13.54 -34.71
C ASP A 313 12.81 14.18 -33.32
N MET A 314 11.68 14.36 -32.63
CA MET A 314 11.60 14.84 -31.25
C MET A 314 11.80 13.71 -30.23
N GLY A 315 12.07 12.48 -30.69
CA GLY A 315 12.38 11.36 -29.79
C GLY A 315 11.15 10.70 -29.18
N THR A 316 9.96 10.84 -29.75
CA THR A 316 8.79 10.09 -29.28
C THR A 316 8.96 8.60 -29.61
N ILE A 317 9.05 7.73 -28.59
CA ILE A 317 9.19 6.27 -28.78
C ILE A 317 7.81 5.64 -29.01
N ALA A 318 7.42 5.50 -30.28
CA ALA A 318 6.15 4.94 -30.74
C ALA A 318 6.02 3.43 -30.56
N GLY A 319 7.12 2.70 -30.37
CA GLY A 319 7.07 1.25 -30.22
C GLY A 319 8.45 0.62 -30.18
N ALA A 320 8.48 -0.71 -30.16
CA ALA A 320 9.72 -1.47 -30.23
C ALA A 320 9.54 -2.84 -30.91
N CYS A 321 10.63 -3.43 -31.36
CA CYS A 321 10.69 -4.84 -31.74
C CYS A 321 11.97 -5.48 -31.24
N GLY A 322 12.00 -6.82 -31.23
CA GLY A 322 13.17 -7.62 -30.87
C GLY A 322 13.46 -8.68 -31.92
N PHE A 323 14.73 -8.76 -32.30
CA PHE A 323 15.32 -9.81 -33.11
C PHE A 323 16.20 -10.71 -32.25
N MET A 324 16.16 -12.01 -32.53
CA MET A 324 17.01 -12.99 -31.88
C MET A 324 17.74 -13.81 -32.95
N ARG A 325 19.05 -13.99 -32.76
CA ARG A 325 19.85 -14.91 -33.56
C ARG A 325 19.54 -16.34 -33.15
N ARG A 326 19.35 -17.23 -34.13
CA ARG A 326 19.06 -18.64 -33.90
C ARG A 326 20.36 -19.46 -33.97
N ASP A 327 20.73 -20.10 -32.87
CA ASP A 327 21.90 -20.97 -32.82
C ASP A 327 21.75 -22.18 -33.75
N GLY A 328 22.80 -22.49 -34.53
CA GLY A 328 22.91 -23.75 -35.26
C GLY A 328 22.15 -23.84 -36.59
N ALA A 329 21.77 -22.72 -37.21
CA ALA A 329 21.17 -22.72 -38.54
C ALA A 329 22.19 -23.20 -39.61
N ILE A 330 22.22 -24.52 -39.87
CA ILE A 330 22.96 -25.11 -41.00
C ILE A 330 22.26 -24.76 -42.32
N GLU A 331 20.93 -24.66 -42.28
CA GLU A 331 20.05 -24.15 -43.34
C GLU A 331 18.94 -23.30 -42.72
N GLY A 332 18.64 -22.13 -43.30
CA GLY A 332 17.62 -21.20 -42.82
C GLY A 332 18.16 -19.82 -42.41
N PRO A 333 17.27 -18.85 -42.12
CA PRO A 333 17.69 -17.51 -41.75
C PRO A 333 18.30 -17.44 -40.35
N GLU A 334 19.46 -16.78 -40.25
CA GLU A 334 20.23 -16.60 -39.00
C GLU A 334 19.44 -15.79 -37.96
N TRP A 335 18.67 -14.80 -38.41
CA TRP A 335 17.91 -13.89 -37.55
C TRP A 335 16.41 -14.17 -37.64
N SER A 336 15.75 -13.96 -36.50
CA SER A 336 14.29 -14.04 -36.41
C SER A 336 13.73 -12.82 -35.68
N LEU A 337 12.71 -12.19 -36.26
CA LEU A 337 11.88 -11.18 -35.61
C LEU A 337 10.95 -11.87 -34.62
N GLN A 338 11.26 -11.76 -33.33
CA GLN A 338 10.57 -12.45 -32.24
C GLN A 338 9.27 -11.77 -31.84
N TRP A 339 9.25 -10.43 -31.84
CA TRP A 339 8.07 -9.66 -31.50
C TRP A 339 8.17 -8.24 -32.03
N ILE A 340 7.01 -7.63 -32.21
CA ILE A 340 6.89 -6.20 -32.51
C ILE A 340 5.65 -5.64 -31.84
N TRP A 341 5.80 -4.46 -31.25
CA TRP A 341 4.70 -3.72 -30.66
C TRP A 341 4.81 -2.24 -30.99
N LEU A 342 3.70 -1.67 -31.44
CA LEU A 342 3.53 -0.23 -31.63
C LEU A 342 2.39 0.25 -30.73
N ALA A 343 2.60 1.39 -30.09
CA ALA A 343 1.57 2.10 -29.33
C ALA A 343 0.33 2.32 -30.23
N PRO A 344 -0.90 2.10 -29.72
CA PRO A 344 -2.11 2.08 -30.55
C PRO A 344 -2.27 3.29 -31.48
N LYS A 345 -1.93 4.49 -30.99
CA LYS A 345 -2.00 5.75 -31.74
C LYS A 345 -1.11 5.80 -32.98
N TYR A 346 -0.01 5.05 -33.00
CA TYR A 346 0.98 5.04 -34.10
C TYR A 346 0.84 3.81 -35.01
N ARG A 347 -0.15 2.95 -34.77
CA ARG A 347 -0.47 1.85 -35.68
C ARG A 347 -1.02 2.42 -36.99
N ARG A 348 -0.68 1.77 -38.11
CA ARG A 348 -1.05 2.21 -39.48
C ARG A 348 -0.51 3.59 -39.87
N ALA A 349 0.44 4.15 -39.12
CA ALA A 349 1.14 5.39 -39.48
C ALA A 349 2.33 5.16 -40.44
N GLY A 350 2.49 3.97 -41.01
CA GLY A 350 3.60 3.64 -41.92
C GLY A 350 4.96 3.45 -41.25
N LEU A 351 5.06 3.47 -39.91
CA LEU A 351 6.33 3.36 -39.20
C LEU A 351 7.08 2.06 -39.53
N LEU A 352 6.42 0.91 -39.41
CA LEU A 352 7.03 -0.38 -39.74
C LEU A 352 7.40 -0.47 -41.22
N GLU A 353 6.50 -0.02 -42.11
CA GLU A 353 6.73 0.02 -43.56
C GLU A 353 8.01 0.79 -43.90
N ALA A 354 8.22 1.93 -43.26
CA ALA A 354 9.41 2.76 -43.47
C ALA A 354 10.72 2.11 -42.96
N ARG A 355 10.66 1.25 -41.94
CA ARG A 355 11.85 0.59 -41.34
C ARG A 355 12.15 -0.77 -41.95
N TRP A 356 11.16 -1.40 -42.59
CA TRP A 356 11.28 -2.74 -43.13
C TRP A 356 12.47 -2.94 -44.07
N PRO A 357 12.78 -2.02 -45.02
CA PRO A 357 13.96 -2.15 -45.87
C PRO A 357 15.27 -2.17 -45.08
N SER A 358 15.38 -1.38 -44.01
CA SER A 358 16.55 -1.35 -43.14
C SER A 358 16.71 -2.66 -42.36
N PHE A 359 15.60 -3.27 -41.94
CA PHE A 359 15.63 -4.60 -41.32
C PHE A 359 16.11 -5.68 -42.29
N LEU A 360 15.63 -5.67 -43.54
CA LEU A 360 16.11 -6.58 -44.58
C LEU A 360 17.59 -6.36 -44.90
N GLN A 361 18.06 -5.11 -44.87
CA GLN A 361 19.47 -4.80 -45.05
C GLN A 361 20.32 -5.30 -43.88
N ALA A 362 19.85 -5.18 -42.64
CA ALA A 362 20.59 -5.56 -41.44
C ALA A 362 20.58 -7.08 -41.17
N TYR A 363 19.45 -7.75 -41.43
CA TYR A 363 19.21 -9.13 -41.03
C TYR A 363 19.01 -10.09 -42.20
N GLY A 364 19.05 -9.58 -43.44
CA GLY A 364 18.75 -10.37 -44.62
C GLY A 364 17.28 -10.80 -44.68
N ASP A 365 17.04 -11.97 -45.25
CA ASP A 365 15.72 -12.58 -45.36
C ASP A 365 15.33 -13.30 -44.06
N PHE A 366 15.15 -12.54 -42.97
CA PHE A 366 14.92 -13.06 -41.63
C PHE A 366 13.56 -13.78 -41.47
N ASP A 367 13.48 -14.71 -40.52
CA ASP A 367 12.22 -15.37 -40.16
C ASP A 367 11.35 -14.48 -39.27
N ILE A 368 10.04 -14.68 -39.28
CA ILE A 368 9.10 -13.96 -38.41
C ILE A 368 8.45 -14.98 -37.47
N GLU A 369 8.72 -14.83 -36.18
CA GLU A 369 8.24 -15.75 -35.15
C GLU A 369 6.72 -15.83 -35.14
N ARG A 370 6.20 -17.05 -35.03
CA ARG A 370 4.76 -17.34 -35.10
C ARG A 370 4.20 -17.57 -33.69
N PRO A 371 2.91 -17.33 -33.47
CA PRO A 371 1.87 -16.95 -34.44
C PRO A 371 1.86 -15.45 -34.80
N LEU A 372 1.48 -15.13 -36.04
CA LEU A 372 1.32 -13.75 -36.51
C LEU A 372 -0.09 -13.23 -36.25
N SER A 373 -0.19 -12.00 -35.74
CA SER A 373 -1.47 -11.28 -35.67
C SER A 373 -2.06 -11.04 -37.08
N PRO A 374 -3.39 -10.88 -37.22
CA PRO A 374 -4.00 -10.59 -38.52
C PRO A 374 -3.40 -9.35 -39.21
N ALA A 375 -3.04 -8.34 -38.42
CA ALA A 375 -2.38 -7.13 -38.92
C ALA A 375 -0.96 -7.42 -39.46
N MET A 376 -0.18 -8.24 -38.75
CA MET A 376 1.15 -8.63 -39.21
C MET A 376 1.08 -9.54 -40.44
N GLN A 377 0.13 -10.47 -40.52
CA GLN A 377 -0.10 -11.27 -41.73
C GLN A 377 -0.41 -10.38 -42.94
N ALA A 378 -1.34 -9.43 -42.79
CA ALA A 378 -1.67 -8.48 -43.85
C ALA A 378 -0.45 -7.62 -44.27
N PHE A 379 0.38 -7.22 -43.30
CA PHE A 379 1.61 -6.49 -43.58
C PHE A 379 2.61 -7.33 -44.39
N VAL A 380 2.88 -8.57 -43.97
CA VAL A 380 3.82 -9.48 -44.63
C VAL A 380 3.36 -9.83 -46.05
N ARG A 381 2.06 -10.03 -46.28
CA ARG A 381 1.52 -10.26 -47.65
C ARG A 381 1.89 -9.14 -48.63
N LYS A 382 1.99 -7.90 -48.14
CA LYS A 382 2.23 -6.72 -48.98
C LYS A 382 3.71 -6.32 -49.06
N HIS A 383 4.46 -6.49 -47.97
CA HIS A 383 5.80 -5.93 -47.82
C HIS A 383 6.90 -6.97 -47.52
N GLY A 384 6.52 -8.20 -47.18
CA GLY A 384 7.47 -9.28 -46.93
C GLY A 384 8.16 -9.76 -48.19
N THR A 385 9.29 -10.45 -48.03
CA THR A 385 9.98 -11.16 -49.12
C THR A 385 9.15 -12.34 -49.61
N GLN A 386 9.55 -12.94 -50.73
CA GLN A 386 8.85 -14.11 -51.29
C GLN A 386 8.84 -15.30 -50.29
N SER A 387 9.91 -15.51 -49.54
CA SER A 387 10.00 -16.57 -48.53
C SER A 387 9.09 -16.29 -47.33
N GLN A 388 9.08 -15.05 -46.83
CA GLN A 388 8.22 -14.61 -45.73
C GLN A 388 6.74 -14.70 -46.10
N GLN A 389 6.39 -14.36 -47.34
CA GLN A 389 5.03 -14.53 -47.87
C GLN A 389 4.64 -16.00 -47.99
N ALA A 390 5.53 -16.85 -48.53
CA ALA A 390 5.31 -18.29 -48.64
C ALA A 390 5.17 -18.98 -47.27
N ALA A 391 5.73 -18.38 -46.22
CA ALA A 391 5.62 -18.84 -44.85
C ALA A 391 4.26 -18.54 -44.21
N LEU A 392 3.41 -17.68 -44.79
CA LEU A 392 2.10 -17.38 -44.22
C LEU A 392 1.15 -18.60 -44.26
N PRO A 393 0.23 -18.72 -43.29
CA PRO A 393 -0.82 -19.72 -43.36
C PRO A 393 -1.67 -19.52 -44.62
N ALA A 394 -2.06 -20.62 -45.27
CA ALA A 394 -3.02 -20.61 -46.38
C ALA A 394 -4.37 -20.02 -45.91
N GLU A 395 -5.03 -19.27 -46.79
CA GLU A 395 -6.29 -18.58 -46.50
C GLU A 395 -7.45 -19.51 -46.14
#